data_AF-A0A376RRZ3-F1
#
_entry.id   AF-A0A376RRZ3-F1
#
_cell.length_a   1.000
_cell.length_b   1.000
_cell.length_c   1.000
_cell.angle_alpha   90.00
_cell.angle_beta   90.00
_cell.angle_gamma   90.00
#
_symmetry.space_group_name_H-M   'P 1'
#
loop_
_entity.id
_entity.type
_entity.pdbx_description
1 polymer ?
#
loop_
_entity_poly.entity_id
_entity_poly.type
_entity_poly.pdbx_seq_one_letter_code
_entity_poly.pdbx_strand_id
1 'polypeptide(L)'
;MAISRSLKDGGYKGAMGLFHEVDEQRTAENQRELLALKCHSVNQNITELSGGNQQKVLISKWLCCCPEVIIFDEPTAASTLARKPNLQSDAPTGGRRKSHPDGVI
;
A
#
# COMPACT_ATOMS: atom_id res chain seq x y z
N MET A 1 -14.38 5.18 2.22
CA MET A 1 -13.53 5.25 3.43
C MET A 1 -14.24 4.78 4.72
N ALA A 2 -15.57 4.65 4.79
CA ALA A 2 -16.24 4.16 6.02
C ALA A 2 -16.19 2.63 6.21
N ILE A 3 -16.31 1.88 5.11
CA ILE A 3 -16.41 0.40 5.15
C ILE A 3 -15.08 -0.24 5.59
N SER A 4 -13.95 0.27 5.09
CA SER A 4 -12.62 -0.29 5.41
C SER A 4 -12.22 -0.07 6.88
N ARG A 5 -12.56 1.11 7.45
CA ARG A 5 -12.36 1.38 8.89
C ARG A 5 -13.28 0.52 9.74
N SER A 6 -14.55 0.38 9.37
CA SER A 6 -15.51 -0.46 10.09
C SER A 6 -15.13 -1.95 10.11
N LEU A 7 -14.39 -2.43 9.10
CA LEU A 7 -13.82 -3.79 9.08
C LEU A 7 -12.55 -3.93 9.94
N LYS A 8 -11.77 -2.85 10.09
CA LYS A 8 -10.56 -2.79 10.94
C LYS A 8 -10.91 -2.62 12.43
N ASP A 9 -11.92 -1.79 12.72
CA ASP A 9 -12.34 -1.37 14.06
C ASP A 9 -13.54 -2.17 14.62
N GLY A 10 -14.26 -2.92 13.79
CA GLY A 10 -15.35 -3.80 14.22
C GLY A 10 -14.87 -4.97 15.09
N GLY A 11 -15.78 -5.61 15.85
CA GLY A 11 -15.48 -6.68 16.82
C GLY A 11 -14.70 -7.90 16.29
N TYR A 12 -14.50 -7.96 14.98
CA TYR A 12 -13.58 -8.85 14.27
C TYR A 12 -12.22 -8.20 14.02
N LYS A 13 -11.66 -7.45 14.99
CA LYS A 13 -10.36 -6.73 14.95
C LYS A 13 -9.32 -7.46 14.08
N GLY A 14 -9.28 -7.18 12.78
CA GLY A 14 -8.45 -7.94 11.82
C GLY A 14 -8.45 -9.46 12.03
N ALA A 15 -9.63 -10.08 12.28
CA ALA A 15 -9.88 -11.38 12.95
C ALA A 15 -9.14 -12.64 12.46
N MET A 16 -8.17 -12.53 11.55
CA MET A 16 -7.26 -13.62 11.21
C MET A 16 -5.86 -13.11 10.85
N GLY A 17 -5.36 -12.03 11.47
CA GLY A 17 -4.00 -11.51 11.22
C GLY A 17 -3.76 -11.04 9.77
N LEU A 18 -4.82 -10.78 9.01
CA LEU A 18 -4.74 -10.45 7.58
C LEU A 18 -4.23 -9.03 7.30
N PHE A 19 -4.23 -8.17 8.32
CA PHE A 19 -3.79 -6.80 8.23
C PHE A 19 -2.74 -6.54 9.32
N HIS A 20 -1.50 -6.33 8.91
CA HIS A 20 -0.45 -5.86 9.78
C HIS A 20 -0.34 -4.34 9.65
N GLU A 21 -0.82 -3.62 10.66
CA GLU A 21 -0.81 -2.16 10.67
C GLU A 21 0.59 -1.57 10.58
N VAL A 22 1.58 -2.23 11.20
CA VAL A 22 2.98 -1.80 11.14
C VAL A 22 3.53 -1.89 9.72
N ASP A 23 3.23 -2.99 9.00
CA ASP A 23 3.67 -3.19 7.62
C ASP A 23 2.95 -2.24 6.67
N GLU A 24 1.66 -1.98 6.91
CA GLU A 24 0.84 -1.01 6.17
C GLU A 24 1.43 0.41 6.29
N GLN A 25 1.71 0.85 7.52
CA GLN A 25 2.31 2.16 7.78
C GLN A 25 3.71 2.29 7.19
N ARG A 26 4.56 1.26 7.33
CA ARG A 26 5.90 1.25 6.74
C ARG A 26 5.83 1.35 5.21
N THR A 27 4.93 0.60 4.57
CA THR A 27 4.75 0.64 3.12
C THR A 27 4.26 2.01 2.67
N ALA A 28 3.30 2.60 3.38
CA ALA A 28 2.78 3.93 3.08
C ALA A 28 3.87 5.02 3.21
N GLU A 29 4.73 4.95 4.23
CA GLU A 29 5.81 5.92 4.43
C GLU A 29 6.90 5.78 3.35
N ASN A 30 7.29 4.55 3.01
CA ASN A 30 8.23 4.28 1.92
C ASN A 30 7.71 4.84 0.58
N GLN A 31 6.42 4.67 0.30
CA GLN A 31 5.76 5.21 -0.88
C GLN A 31 5.68 6.75 -0.86
N ARG A 32 5.48 7.35 0.33
CA ARG A 32 5.48 8.79 0.52
C ARG A 32 6.81 9.40 0.13
N GLU A 33 7.91 8.77 0.57
CA GLU A 33 9.27 9.18 0.22
C GLU A 33 9.57 8.94 -1.25
N LEU A 34 9.26 7.74 -1.78
CA LEU A 34 9.50 7.34 -3.16
C LEU A 34 8.92 8.31 -4.19
N LEU A 35 7.70 8.81 -3.94
CA LEU A 35 6.99 9.70 -4.86
C LEU A 35 7.06 11.18 -4.44
N ALA A 36 7.80 11.48 -3.37
CA ALA A 36 7.84 12.82 -2.76
C ALA A 36 6.43 13.39 -2.55
N LEU A 37 5.57 12.61 -1.89
CA LEU A 37 4.22 12.99 -1.51
C LEU A 37 4.26 14.05 -0.41
N LYS A 38 3.61 15.18 -0.67
CA LYS A 38 3.45 16.26 0.31
C LYS A 38 2.12 16.08 1.04
N CYS A 39 2.17 15.51 2.23
CA CYS A 39 1.06 15.36 3.16
C CYS A 39 1.57 15.52 4.60
N HIS A 40 0.70 15.90 5.53
CA HIS A 40 1.04 16.03 6.95
C HIS A 40 1.23 14.68 7.65
N SER A 41 0.59 13.63 7.14
CA SER A 41 0.71 12.24 7.59
C SER A 41 0.18 11.30 6.50
N VAL A 42 0.64 10.05 6.48
CA VAL A 42 0.07 8.99 5.63
C VAL A 42 -1.39 8.67 5.95
N ASN A 43 -1.89 9.13 7.10
CA ASN A 43 -3.30 9.02 7.51
C ASN A 43 -4.17 10.22 7.09
N GLN A 44 -3.59 11.24 6.44
CA GLN A 44 -4.33 12.41 5.96
C GLN A 44 -5.33 12.00 4.88
N ASN A 45 -6.51 12.64 4.86
CA ASN A 45 -7.49 12.37 3.82
C ASN A 45 -6.98 12.85 2.45
N ILE A 46 -7.04 11.96 1.45
CA ILE A 46 -6.61 12.26 0.08
C ILE A 46 -7.32 13.47 -0.53
N THR A 47 -8.58 13.73 -0.15
CA THR A 47 -9.36 14.86 -0.68
C THR A 47 -8.81 16.23 -0.27
N GLU A 48 -7.97 16.27 0.77
CA GLU A 48 -7.33 17.50 1.26
C GLU A 48 -6.01 17.79 0.57
N LEU A 49 -5.48 16.85 -0.23
CA LEU A 49 -4.22 17.01 -0.94
C LEU A 49 -4.40 17.81 -2.23
N SER A 50 -3.34 18.47 -2.72
CA SER A 50 -3.37 19.09 -4.05
C SER A 50 -3.52 18.04 -5.14
N GLY A 51 -4.11 18.40 -6.30
CA GLY A 51 -4.35 17.45 -7.40
C GLY A 51 -3.11 16.63 -7.82
N GLY A 52 -1.93 17.25 -7.85
CA GLY A 52 -0.68 16.54 -8.12
C GLY A 52 -0.28 15.52 -7.04
N ASN A 53 -0.53 15.80 -5.76
CA ASN A 53 -0.31 14.82 -4.69
C ASN A 53 -1.40 13.74 -4.68
N GLN A 54 -2.64 14.07 -5.03
CA GLN A 54 -3.71 13.07 -5.20
C GLN A 54 -3.35 12.07 -6.30
N GLN A 55 -2.85 12.54 -7.44
CA GLN A 55 -2.37 11.68 -8.52
C GLN A 55 -1.21 10.78 -8.07
N LYS A 56 -0.24 11.33 -7.33
CA LYS A 56 0.87 10.54 -6.76
C LYS A 56 0.38 9.46 -5.78
N VAL A 57 -0.65 9.72 -4.98
CA VAL A 57 -1.25 8.69 -4.11
C VAL A 57 -1.88 7.57 -4.93
N LEU A 58 -2.49 7.89 -6.07
CA LEU A 58 -3.08 6.89 -6.95
C LEU A 58 -2.00 6.02 -7.62
N ILE A 59 -0.95 6.66 -8.13
CA ILE A 59 0.24 5.99 -8.67
C ILE A 59 0.88 5.08 -7.62
N SER A 60 1.04 5.58 -6.39
CA SER A 60 1.58 4.83 -5.26
C SER A 60 0.84 3.50 -5.06
N LYS A 61 -0.49 3.58 -5.01
CA LYS A 61 -1.35 2.43 -4.79
C LYS A 61 -1.21 1.37 -5.88
N TRP A 62 -1.08 1.79 -7.14
CA TRP A 62 -0.84 0.86 -8.24
C TRP A 62 0.56 0.26 -8.20
N LEU A 63 1.59 1.04 -7.87
CA LEU A 63 2.96 0.53 -7.74
C LEU A 63 3.10 -0.51 -6.62
N CYS A 64 2.32 -0.41 -5.54
CA CYS A 64 2.28 -1.44 -4.49
C CYS A 64 1.85 -2.83 -5.00
N CYS A 65 1.13 -2.89 -6.13
CA CYS A 65 0.72 -4.16 -6.74
C CYS A 65 1.77 -4.76 -7.68
N CYS A 66 2.96 -4.17 -7.77
CA CYS A 66 4.04 -4.58 -8.67
C CYS A 66 3.57 -4.84 -10.13
N PRO A 67 2.84 -3.90 -10.76
CA PRO A 67 2.35 -4.08 -12.12
C PRO A 67 3.50 -4.10 -13.12
N GLU A 68 3.39 -4.94 -14.15
CA GLU A 68 4.36 -4.97 -15.26
C GLU A 68 4.21 -3.74 -16.17
N VAL A 69 2.97 -3.27 -16.38
CA VAL A 69 2.64 -2.12 -17.22
C VAL A 69 1.57 -1.27 -16.54
N ILE A 70 1.76 0.05 -16.54
CA ILE A 70 0.73 1.02 -16.17
C ILE A 70 0.54 1.96 -17.37
N ILE A 71 -0.71 2.15 -17.78
CA ILE A 71 -1.08 3.09 -18.84
C ILE A 71 -1.79 4.27 -18.17
N PHE A 72 -1.32 5.48 -18.47
CA PHE A 72 -1.98 6.71 -18.05
C PHE A 72 -2.51 7.41 -19.29
N ASP A 73 -3.80 7.72 -19.29
CA ASP A 73 -4.41 8.58 -20.29
C ASP A 73 -4.39 10.03 -19.76
N GLU A 74 -3.84 10.97 -20.54
CA GLU A 74 -3.62 12.36 -20.14
C GLU A 74 -2.87 12.56 -18.79
N PRO A 75 -1.64 12.02 -18.61
CA PRO A 75 -0.92 12.12 -17.32
C PRO A 75 -0.43 13.53 -16.98
N THR A 76 -0.61 14.48 -17.90
CA THR A 76 0.16 15.74 -17.93
C THR A 76 -0.68 16.92 -17.45
N ALA A 77 -0.89 17.01 -16.14
CA ALA A 77 -1.12 18.28 -15.48
C ALA A 77 0.00 18.53 -14.44
N ALA A 78 1.23 18.65 -14.98
CA ALA A 78 2.47 19.07 -14.32
C ALA A 78 3.08 18.15 -13.23
N SER A 79 4.25 17.57 -13.53
CA SER A 79 5.26 17.03 -12.58
C SER A 79 5.08 15.60 -12.07
N THR A 80 5.49 14.61 -12.88
CA THR A 80 5.76 13.23 -12.41
C THR A 80 7.08 12.71 -12.98
N LEU A 81 8.19 13.04 -12.32
CA LEU A 81 9.42 12.25 -12.43
C LEU A 81 9.63 11.52 -11.09
N ALA A 82 9.09 10.31 -10.98
CA ALA A 82 9.48 9.38 -9.93
C ALA A 82 10.73 8.63 -10.39
N ARG A 83 11.91 9.08 -9.95
CA ARG A 83 13.14 8.28 -10.06
C ARG A 83 13.00 7.12 -9.09
N LYS A 84 13.01 5.88 -9.57
CA LYS A 84 13.16 4.68 -8.72
C LYS A 84 14.48 4.80 -7.92
N PRO A 85 14.48 4.91 -6.59
CA PRO A 85 15.55 4.33 -5.80
C PRO A 85 15.40 2.81 -5.91
N ASN A 86 16.50 2.10 -5.96
CA ASN A 86 16.51 0.65 -5.90
C ASN A 86 15.96 0.23 -4.52
N LEU A 87 14.65 0.07 -4.38
CA LEU A 87 14.05 -0.66 -3.27
C LEU A 87 14.10 -2.14 -3.65
N GLN A 88 15.06 -2.85 -3.06
CA GLN A 88 15.06 -4.31 -3.06
C GLN A 88 13.69 -4.78 -2.52
N SER A 89 13.08 -5.69 -3.26
CA SER A 89 11.80 -6.30 -2.97
C SER A 89 11.91 -7.24 -1.77
N ASP A 90 11.66 -6.73 -0.57
CA ASP A 90 11.25 -7.59 0.55
C ASP A 90 9.78 -7.95 0.35
N ALA A 91 9.54 -8.92 -0.54
CA ALA A 91 8.23 -9.51 -0.73
C ALA A 91 7.74 -10.10 0.61
N PRO A 92 6.47 -9.91 0.99
CA PRO A 92 5.93 -10.54 2.19
C PRO A 92 5.98 -12.05 1.98
N THR A 93 6.73 -12.73 2.85
CA THR A 93 6.89 -14.18 2.82
C THR A 93 5.54 -14.82 3.12
N GLY A 94 4.82 -15.22 2.07
CA GLY A 94 3.62 -16.03 2.15
C GLY A 94 3.95 -17.40 2.75
N GLY A 95 3.92 -17.50 4.07
CA GLY A 95 4.05 -18.75 4.82
C GLY A 95 2.75 -19.56 4.79
N ARG A 96 2.43 -20.21 3.68
CA ARG A 96 1.63 -21.45 3.72
C ARG A 96 2.58 -22.63 3.58
N ARG A 97 2.98 -23.23 4.70
CA ARG A 97 3.34 -24.67 4.72
C ARG A 97 2.18 -25.43 5.34
N LYS A 98 1.71 -26.43 4.61
CA LYS A 98 0.77 -27.45 5.08
C LYS A 98 1.47 -28.26 6.16
N SER A 99 0.83 -28.48 7.31
CA SER A 99 1.17 -29.56 8.23
C SER A 99 -0.02 -30.52 8.27
N HIS A 100 0.04 -31.57 7.46
CA HIS A 100 -0.53 -32.86 7.82
C HIS A 100 0.23 -33.34 9.08
N PRO A 101 -0.44 -33.75 10.17
CA PRO A 101 0.22 -34.54 11.20
C PRO A 101 0.26 -36.01 10.77
N ASP A 102 1.44 -36.59 10.94
CA ASP A 102 1.79 -37.97 10.65
C ASP A 102 0.93 -38.98 11.42
N GLY A 103 0.85 -40.19 10.85
CA GLY A 103 0.09 -41.31 11.36
C GLY A 103 0.53 -41.83 12.73
N VAL A 104 -0.43 -42.50 13.38
CA VAL A 104 -0.23 -43.28 14.60
C VAL A 104 -1.11 -44.54 14.45
N ILE A 105 -0.41 -45.68 14.35
CA ILE A 105 -0.81 -47.12 14.45
C ILE A 105 -1.76 -47.70 13.39
#